data_AF-R6L1F8-F1
#
_entry.id   AF-R6L1F8-F1
#
_cell.length_a   1.000
_cell.length_b   1.000
_cell.length_c   1.000
_cell.angle_alpha   90.00
_cell.angle_beta   90.00
_cell.angle_gamma   90.00
#
_symmetry.space_group_name_H-M   'P 1'
#
loop_
_entity.id
_entity.type
_entity.pdbx_description
1 polymer ?
#
loop_
_entity_poly.entity_id
_entity_poly.type
_entity_poly.pdbx_seq_one_letter_code
_entity_poly.pdbx_strand_id
1 'polypeptide(L)'
;MVSDILKTYLSKYDHNDDNSAWFNKLKEIADEHGFASDMKAYKANPESFKGNVSDIAEVVRIAVTGRANTPDLWTIVHIMGEEQMKERIQKYIK
;
A
#
# COMPACT_ATOMS: atom_id res chain seq x y z
N MET A 1 -7.60 -11.29 3.10
CA MET A 1 -6.78 -10.64 2.05
C MET A 1 -6.66 -9.14 2.27
N VAL A 2 -7.68 -8.30 1.97
CA VAL A 2 -7.56 -6.82 2.12
C VAL A 2 -7.20 -6.40 3.55
N SER A 3 -7.87 -6.96 4.56
CA SER A 3 -7.55 -6.67 5.96
C SER A 3 -6.11 -7.08 6.32
N ASP A 4 -5.59 -8.17 5.76
CA ASP A 4 -4.23 -8.65 6.04
C ASP A 4 -3.16 -7.75 5.40
N ILE A 5 -3.41 -7.27 4.18
CA ILE A 5 -2.57 -6.27 3.51
C ILE A 5 -2.49 -4.99 4.36
N LEU A 6 -3.65 -4.50 4.84
CA LEU A 6 -3.71 -3.29 5.67
C LEU A 6 -3.03 -3.48 7.04
N LYS A 7 -3.17 -4.65 7.67
CA LYS A 7 -2.42 -5.01 8.90
C LYS A 7 -0.92 -4.98 8.65
N THR A 8 -0.46 -5.59 7.55
CA THR A 8 0.96 -5.62 7.17
C THR A 8 1.48 -4.20 6.90
N TYR A 9 0.73 -3.40 6.15
CA TYR A 9 1.07 -2.00 5.90
C TYR A 9 1.26 -1.21 7.21
N LEU A 10 0.32 -1.32 8.15
CA LEU A 10 0.44 -0.65 9.45
C LEU A 10 1.65 -1.13 10.26
N SER A 11 2.02 -2.40 10.16
CA SER A 11 3.18 -2.95 10.88
C SER A 11 4.53 -2.47 10.33
N LYS A 12 4.59 -2.15 9.03
CA LYS A 12 5.82 -1.68 8.35
C LYS A 12 5.91 -0.16 8.23
N TYR A 13 4.79 0.54 8.37
CA TYR A 13 4.71 1.99 8.20
C TYR A 13 5.64 2.73 9.16
N ASP A 14 6.45 3.64 8.62
CA ASP A 14 7.24 4.60 9.38
C ASP A 14 6.97 6.00 8.81
N HIS A 15 6.53 6.92 9.68
CA HIS A 15 6.21 8.28 9.28
C HIS A 15 7.44 9.11 8.87
N ASN A 16 8.65 8.62 9.16
CA ASN A 16 9.90 9.28 8.78
C ASN A 16 10.44 8.79 7.42
N ASP A 17 9.77 7.81 6.79
CA ASP A 17 10.16 7.33 5.46
C ASP A 17 10.00 8.43 4.41
N ASP A 18 11.05 8.64 3.61
CA ASP A 18 10.88 9.33 2.34
C ASP A 18 10.00 8.53 1.36
N ASN A 19 9.62 9.15 0.25
CA ASN A 19 8.74 8.53 -0.75
C ASN A 19 9.30 7.19 -1.29
N SER A 20 10.63 7.11 -1.46
CA SER A 20 11.29 5.91 -2.00
C SER A 20 11.30 4.77 -0.98
N ALA A 21 11.64 5.06 0.28
CA ALA A 21 11.62 4.09 1.37
C ALA A 21 10.20 3.55 1.59
N TRP A 22 9.20 4.43 1.63
CA TRP A 22 7.80 4.04 1.74
C TRP A 22 7.35 3.16 0.56
N PHE A 23 7.72 3.51 -0.67
CA PHE A 23 7.34 2.73 -1.85
C PHE A 23 8.02 1.36 -1.87
N ASN A 24 9.27 1.26 -1.39
CA ASN A 24 9.94 -0.04 -1.23
C ASN A 24 9.22 -0.94 -0.22
N LYS A 25 8.65 -0.38 0.86
CA LYS A 25 7.80 -1.16 1.78
C LYS A 25 6.53 -1.66 1.08
N LEU A 26 5.93 -0.89 0.18
CA LEU A 26 4.80 -1.39 -0.62
C LEU A 26 5.19 -2.57 -1.53
N LYS A 27 6.41 -2.57 -2.07
CA LYS A 27 6.94 -3.70 -2.85
C LYS A 27 7.10 -4.94 -1.99
N GLU A 28 7.68 -4.81 -0.79
CA GLU A 28 7.81 -5.93 0.14
C GLU A 28 6.44 -6.52 0.50
N ILE A 29 5.44 -5.65 0.76
CA ILE A 29 4.06 -6.07 1.02
C ILE A 29 3.47 -6.78 -0.21
N ALA A 30 3.77 -6.30 -1.43
CA ALA A 30 3.33 -6.97 -2.64
C ALA A 30 3.85 -8.42 -2.70
N ASP A 31 5.17 -8.60 -2.52
CA ASP A 31 5.81 -9.91 -2.55
C ASP A 31 5.23 -10.85 -1.48
N GLU A 32 5.06 -10.35 -0.25
CA GLU A 32 4.49 -11.11 0.88
C GLU A 32 3.06 -11.61 0.63
N HIS A 33 2.27 -10.87 -0.16
CA HIS A 33 0.86 -11.21 -0.44
C HIS A 33 0.64 -11.89 -1.80
N GLY A 34 1.70 -12.16 -2.55
CA GLY A 34 1.66 -12.82 -3.87
C GLY A 34 1.29 -11.88 -5.03
N PHE A 35 1.57 -10.58 -4.87
CA PHE A 35 1.52 -9.56 -5.91
C PHE A 35 2.94 -9.30 -6.42
N ALA A 36 3.08 -8.87 -7.67
CA ALA A 36 4.39 -8.55 -8.21
C ALA A 36 4.89 -7.19 -7.69
N SER A 37 6.05 -7.17 -7.04
CA SER A 37 6.80 -5.93 -6.74
C SER A 37 7.48 -5.31 -7.97
N ASP A 38 7.82 -6.14 -8.97
CA ASP A 38 8.46 -5.74 -10.22
C ASP A 38 7.46 -5.77 -11.39
N MET A 39 7.23 -4.61 -12.00
CA MET A 39 6.32 -4.46 -13.13
C MET A 39 6.81 -5.16 -14.42
N LYS A 40 8.11 -5.35 -14.60
CA LYS A 40 8.65 -6.15 -15.71
C LYS A 40 8.33 -7.62 -15.50
N ALA A 41 8.52 -8.14 -14.29
CA ALA A 41 8.15 -9.52 -13.95
C ALA A 41 6.64 -9.75 -14.13
N TYR A 42 5.81 -8.81 -13.65
CA TYR A 42 4.35 -8.86 -13.84
C TYR A 42 3.97 -8.90 -15.32
N LYS A 43 4.55 -8.03 -16.15
CA LYS A 43 4.25 -7.99 -17.60
C LYS A 43 4.70 -9.25 -18.33
N ALA A 44 5.80 -9.86 -17.91
CA ALA A 44 6.31 -11.08 -18.54
C ALA A 44 5.44 -12.30 -18.23
N ASN A 45 4.85 -12.38 -17.03
CA ASN A 45 4.04 -13.51 -16.61
C ASN A 45 2.94 -13.10 -15.60
N PRO A 46 1.90 -12.39 -16.04
CA PRO A 46 0.90 -11.80 -15.14
C PRO A 46 0.07 -12.85 -14.39
N GLU A 47 -0.16 -14.02 -15.00
CA GLU A 47 -0.93 -15.12 -14.41
C GLU A 47 -0.28 -15.73 -13.17
N SER A 48 1.02 -15.50 -12.96
CA SER A 48 1.74 -15.95 -11.76
C SER A 48 1.55 -15.05 -10.55
N PHE A 49 0.81 -13.96 -10.67
CA PHE A 49 0.59 -12.99 -9.59
C PHE A 49 -0.89 -12.67 -9.44
N LYS A 50 -1.30 -12.31 -8.22
CA LYS A 50 -2.68 -11.83 -7.95
C LYS A 50 -2.94 -10.42 -8.48
N GLY A 51 -1.87 -9.74 -8.89
CA GLY A 51 -1.82 -8.34 -9.27
C GLY A 51 -0.39 -7.84 -9.13
N ASN A 52 -0.22 -6.53 -8.98
CA ASN A 52 1.08 -5.88 -8.83
C ASN A 52 1.09 -4.84 -7.69
N VAL A 53 2.26 -4.23 -7.45
CA VAL A 53 2.45 -3.23 -6.39
C VAL A 53 1.50 -2.02 -6.47
N SER A 54 1.00 -1.66 -7.65
CA SER A 54 -0.01 -0.59 -7.78
C SER A 54 -1.34 -0.99 -7.14
N ASP A 55 -1.72 -2.27 -7.17
CA ASP A 55 -2.93 -2.75 -6.51
C ASP A 55 -2.79 -2.65 -4.97
N ILE A 56 -1.60 -2.91 -4.44
CA ILE A 56 -1.28 -2.71 -3.01
C ILE A 56 -1.40 -1.22 -2.64
N ALA A 57 -0.83 -0.33 -3.46
CA ALA A 57 -0.94 1.11 -3.25
C ALA A 57 -2.40 1.59 -3.32
N GLU A 58 -3.22 1.02 -4.21
CA GLU A 58 -4.64 1.34 -4.33
C GLU A 58 -5.46 0.90 -3.11
N VAL A 59 -5.18 -0.29 -2.56
CA VAL A 59 -5.80 -0.75 -1.30
C VAL A 59 -5.55 0.26 -0.17
N VAL A 60 -4.30 0.70 0.01
CA VAL A 60 -3.97 1.71 1.02
C VAL A 60 -4.63 3.05 0.69
N ARG A 61 -4.63 3.46 -0.58
CA ARG A 61 -5.24 4.72 -1.04
C ARG A 61 -6.72 4.78 -0.70
N ILE A 62 -7.47 3.72 -0.98
CA ILE A 62 -8.90 3.65 -0.71
C ILE A 62 -9.16 3.65 0.81
N ALA A 63 -8.38 2.87 1.58
CA ALA A 63 -8.52 2.83 3.03
C ALA A 63 -8.25 4.20 3.69
N VAL A 64 -7.29 4.97 3.18
CA VAL A 64 -6.92 6.28 3.72
C VAL A 64 -7.84 7.41 3.22
N THR A 65 -8.21 7.39 1.93
CA THR A 65 -8.84 8.55 1.29
C THR A 65 -10.30 8.33 0.88
N GLY A 66 -10.77 7.08 0.87
CA GLY A 66 -12.07 6.70 0.32
C GLY A 66 -12.18 6.83 -1.21
N ARG A 67 -11.07 7.06 -1.92
CA ARG A 67 -11.03 7.29 -3.37
C ARG A 67 -9.93 6.45 -4.02
N ALA A 68 -10.21 5.92 -5.20
CA ALA A 68 -9.21 5.22 -6.03
C ALA A 68 -8.28 6.19 -6.78
N ASN A 69 -8.77 7.39 -7.11
CA ASN A 69 -7.99 8.43 -7.81
C ASN A 69 -7.72 9.61 -6.88
N THR A 70 -6.44 9.84 -6.55
CA THR A 70 -5.99 11.00 -5.77
C THR A 70 -4.61 11.46 -6.28
N PRO A 71 -4.13 12.65 -5.86
CA PRO A 71 -2.71 13.02 -5.99
C PRO A 71 -1.77 11.98 -5.33
N ASP A 72 -0.48 12.29 -5.24
CA ASP A 72 0.50 11.40 -4.60
C ASP A 72 0.06 10.96 -3.19
N LEU A 73 -0.04 9.64 -2.97
CA LEU A 73 -0.56 9.08 -1.73
C LEU A 73 0.39 9.31 -0.56
N TRP A 74 1.70 9.22 -0.79
CA TRP A 74 2.70 9.44 0.24
C TRP A 74 2.61 10.87 0.81
N THR A 75 2.48 11.86 -0.08
CA THR A 75 2.27 13.27 0.27
C THR A 75 0.97 13.45 1.07
N ILE A 76 -0.12 12.82 0.63
CA ILE A 76 -1.40 12.87 1.35
C ILE A 76 -1.25 12.32 2.77
N VAL A 77 -0.61 11.15 2.93
CA VAL A 77 -0.40 10.51 4.22
C VAL A 77 0.49 11.36 5.13
N HIS A 78 1.53 11.99 4.58
CA HIS A 78 2.42 12.88 5.35
C HIS A 78 1.71 14.16 5.82
N ILE A 79 0.94 14.81 4.94
CA ILE A 79 0.14 15.99 5.32
C ILE A 79 -0.95 15.61 6.32
N MET A 80 -1.57 14.44 6.16
CA MET A 80 -2.62 13.93 7.05
C MET A 80 -2.11 13.64 8.46
N GLY A 81 -0.85 13.22 8.59
CA GLY A 81 -0.28 12.77 9.84
C GLY A 81 -0.57 11.29 10.13
N GLU A 82 0.36 10.67 10.87
CA GLU A 82 0.35 9.24 11.17
C GLU A 82 -0.90 8.78 11.93
N GLU A 83 -1.30 9.51 12.97
CA GLU A 83 -2.43 9.15 13.82
C GLU A 83 -3.73 9.04 13.01
N GLN A 84 -4.08 10.10 12.27
CA GLN A 84 -5.29 10.11 11.44
C GLN A 84 -5.24 9.06 10.33
N MET A 85 -4.08 8.82 9.72
CA MET A 85 -3.93 7.75 8.73
C MET A 85 -4.22 6.38 9.34
N LYS A 86 -3.64 6.07 10.52
CA LYS A 86 -3.84 4.81 11.22
C LYS A 86 -5.31 4.61 11.60
N GLU A 87 -5.97 5.63 12.16
CA GLU A 87 -7.39 5.57 12.51
C GLU A 87 -8.28 5.24 11.30
N ARG A 88 -7.98 5.81 10.13
CA ARG A 88 -8.75 5.52 8.91
C ARG A 88 -8.56 4.08 8.45
N ILE A 89 -7.33 3.60 8.43
CA ILE A 89 -7.03 2.21 8.03
C ILE A 89 -7.67 1.21 9.01
N GLN A 90 -7.62 1.48 10.31
CA GLN A 90 -8.18 0.60 11.35
C GLN A 90 -9.68 0.33 11.17
N LYS A 91 -10.45 1.25 10.56
CA LYS A 91 -11.88 1.03 10.25
C LYS A 91 -12.13 -0.14 9.30
N TYR A 92 -11.12 -0.55 8.54
CA TYR A 92 -11.19 -1.64 7.57
C TYR A 92 -10.49 -2.92 8.04
N ILE A 93 -9.90 -2.88 9.23
CA ILE A 93 -9.26 -4.01 9.87
C ILE A 93 -10.24 -4.60 10.89
N LYS A 94 -10.72 -5.81 10.62
CA LYS A 94 -11.53 -6.61 11.55
C LYS A 94 -10.68 -7.71 12.20
#